data_AF-A0AB34K1Q2-F1
#
_entry.id   AF-A0AB34K1Q2-F1
#
_cell.length_a   1.000
_cell.length_b   1.000
_cell.length_c   1.000
_cell.angle_alpha   90.00
_cell.angle_beta   90.00
_cell.angle_gamma   90.00
#
_symmetry.space_group_name_H-M   'P 1'
#
loop_
_entity.id
_entity.type
_entity.pdbx_description
1 polymer ?
#
loop_
_entity_poly.entity_id
_entity_poly.type
_entity_poly.pdbx_seq_one_letter_code
_entity_poly.pdbx_strand_id
1 'polypeptide(L)'
;MSWAFSATSPCAVAASCGLPRLELPLAQSCRICGHQPPRFLFFAISGTICNAAQLAMDRAILVLLPEEWWAPTACWTLSYALSVAFRHASHAILVFGPHGDPPLIALSKTYLAYLSTILASTVVNLALVAGASLSHELALILTASFSVGWSYLALSYSWRRTKDSPSSWRSCCVVDSVHGQRWYCAHSSLVLETERGSLPRCALLLISLLRAQKSQAYVRTMNKPLL
;
A
#
# COMPACT_ATOMS: atom_id res chain seq x y z
N MET A 1 4.39 47.54 -15.98
CA MET A 1 4.20 46.24 -15.29
C MET A 1 4.24 45.15 -16.36
N SER A 2 5.42 44.55 -16.57
CA SER A 2 5.67 43.55 -17.60
C SER A 2 5.62 42.16 -16.97
N TRP A 3 4.67 41.33 -17.40
CA TRP A 3 4.60 39.92 -17.03
C TRP A 3 5.46 39.14 -18.02
N ALA A 4 6.66 38.72 -17.58
CA ALA A 4 7.52 37.84 -18.33
C ALA A 4 6.93 36.42 -18.29
N PHE A 5 6.40 35.94 -19.41
CA PHE A 5 6.10 34.53 -19.62
C PHE A 5 7.41 33.75 -19.68
N SER A 6 7.70 33.00 -18.61
CA SER A 6 8.81 32.04 -18.59
C SER A 6 8.46 30.90 -19.55
N ALA A 7 9.23 30.77 -20.61
CA ALA A 7 9.10 29.73 -21.62
C ALA A 7 9.14 28.34 -20.96
N THR A 8 8.06 27.60 -21.13
CA THR A 8 8.00 26.16 -20.85
C THR A 8 8.99 25.44 -21.76
N SER A 9 10.02 24.84 -21.17
CA SER A 9 10.98 24.01 -21.91
C SER A 9 10.27 22.87 -22.65
N PRO A 10 10.61 22.60 -23.92
CA PRO A 10 10.08 21.45 -24.63
C PRO A 10 10.63 20.17 -23.98
N CYS A 11 9.73 19.35 -23.44
CA CYS A 11 10.01 17.97 -23.10
C CYS A 11 10.43 17.23 -24.39
N ALA A 12 11.74 17.10 -24.59
CA ALA A 12 12.29 16.23 -25.61
C ALA A 12 11.90 14.78 -25.28
N VAL A 13 10.89 14.26 -25.97
CA VAL A 13 10.48 12.86 -25.92
C VAL A 13 11.48 12.07 -26.76
N ALA A 14 12.58 11.65 -26.14
CA ALA A 14 13.50 10.69 -26.74
C ALA A 14 12.80 9.31 -26.77
N ALA A 15 12.31 8.92 -27.94
CA ALA A 15 11.77 7.59 -28.20
C ALA A 15 12.92 6.59 -28.34
N SER A 16 13.31 5.95 -27.24
CA SER A 16 14.25 4.83 -27.26
C SER A 16 13.48 3.51 -27.31
N CYS A 17 13.57 2.80 -28.44
CA CYS A 17 13.18 1.40 -28.57
C CYS A 17 14.08 0.54 -27.69
N GLY A 18 13.53 -0.09 -26.65
CA GLY A 18 14.31 -1.04 -25.84
C GLY A 18 13.57 -1.57 -24.62
N LEU A 19 12.81 -2.67 -24.83
CA LEU A 19 12.14 -3.50 -23.81
C LEU A 19 11.18 -2.73 -22.87
N PRO A 20 10.16 -3.37 -22.28
CA PRO A 20 9.37 -2.72 -21.24
C PRO A 20 10.32 -2.44 -20.07
N ARG A 21 10.86 -1.22 -20.03
CA ARG A 21 11.56 -0.66 -18.87
C ARG A 21 10.68 -0.99 -17.68
N LEU A 22 11.24 -1.64 -16.66
CA LEU A 22 10.54 -1.87 -15.40
C LEU A 22 10.13 -0.48 -14.89
N GLU A 23 8.90 -0.07 -15.20
CA GLU A 23 8.47 1.30 -15.03
C GLU A 23 8.48 1.60 -13.54
N LEU A 24 8.96 2.78 -13.20
CA LEU A 24 8.79 3.30 -11.85
C LEU A 24 7.31 3.17 -11.48
N PRO A 25 6.97 2.74 -10.26
CA PRO A 25 5.57 2.58 -9.85
C PRO A 25 4.82 3.89 -10.09
N LEU A 26 3.52 3.80 -10.41
CA LEU A 26 2.72 4.98 -10.76
C LEU A 26 2.75 6.07 -9.68
N ALA A 27 2.82 5.66 -8.41
CA ALA A 27 3.00 6.54 -7.27
C ALA A 27 4.28 7.40 -7.29
N GLN A 28 5.28 7.04 -8.10
CA GLN A 28 6.53 7.77 -8.30
C GLN A 28 6.57 8.57 -9.61
N SER A 29 5.96 8.06 -10.67
CA SER A 29 5.96 8.72 -11.99
C SER A 29 4.88 9.79 -12.13
N CYS A 30 3.76 9.67 -11.44
CA CYS A 30 2.64 10.60 -11.55
C CYS A 30 2.90 11.92 -10.80
N ARG A 31 2.71 13.04 -11.50
CA ARG A 31 2.71 14.41 -10.95
C ARG A 31 1.36 15.06 -11.26
N ILE A 32 0.64 15.52 -10.24
CA ILE A 32 -0.60 16.29 -10.41
C ILE A 32 -0.26 17.74 -10.07
N CYS A 33 -0.36 18.64 -11.06
CA CYS A 33 0.01 20.06 -10.91
C CYS A 33 1.44 20.25 -10.38
N GLY A 34 2.40 19.41 -10.82
CA GLY A 34 3.79 19.45 -10.35
C GLY A 34 4.06 18.82 -8.99
N HIS A 35 3.02 18.45 -8.24
CA HIS A 35 3.15 17.79 -6.93
C HIS A 35 3.02 16.26 -7.04
N GLN A 36 3.78 15.55 -6.19
CA GLN A 36 3.62 14.10 -6.05
C GLN A 36 2.49 13.79 -5.08
N PRO A 37 1.45 13.04 -5.48
CA PRO A 37 0.42 12.64 -4.55
C PRO A 37 0.99 11.68 -3.48
N PRO A 38 0.40 11.64 -2.27
CA PRO A 38 0.83 10.71 -1.24
C PRO A 38 0.64 9.27 -1.71
N ARG A 39 1.63 8.40 -1.46
CA ARG A 39 1.60 6.99 -1.91
C ARG A 39 0.38 6.22 -1.39
N PHE A 40 -0.13 6.60 -0.22
CA PHE A 40 -1.36 6.05 0.35
C PHE A 40 -2.58 6.23 -0.57
N LEU A 41 -2.65 7.32 -1.35
CA LEU A 41 -3.75 7.54 -2.30
C LEU A 41 -3.75 6.46 -3.40
N PHE A 42 -2.58 6.16 -3.98
CA PHE A 42 -2.44 5.09 -4.96
C PHE A 42 -2.73 3.72 -4.34
N PHE A 43 -2.38 3.51 -3.07
CA PHE A 43 -2.73 2.30 -2.33
C PHE A 43 -4.24 2.14 -2.19
N ALA A 44 -4.96 3.22 -1.85
CA ALA A 44 -6.42 3.21 -1.75
C ALA A 44 -7.08 2.93 -3.11
N ILE A 45 -6.62 3.58 -4.19
CA ILE A 45 -7.13 3.35 -5.56
C ILE A 45 -6.89 1.90 -5.98
N SER A 46 -5.67 1.40 -5.81
CA SER A 46 -5.31 -0.01 -6.06
C SER A 46 -6.22 -0.96 -5.25
N GLY A 47 -6.43 -0.66 -3.97
CA GLY A 47 -7.31 -1.42 -3.09
C GLY A 47 -8.76 -1.47 -3.59
N THR A 48 -9.31 -0.34 -4.05
CA THR A 48 -10.67 -0.27 -4.61
C THR A 48 -10.81 -1.10 -5.88
N ILE A 49 -9.84 -1.00 -6.81
CA ILE A 49 -9.83 -1.82 -8.04
C ILE A 49 -9.79 -3.30 -7.69
N CYS A 50 -8.95 -3.70 -6.74
CA CYS A 50 -8.84 -5.09 -6.30
C CYS A 50 -10.11 -5.58 -5.59
N ASN A 51 -10.79 -4.73 -4.83
CA ASN A 51 -12.08 -5.07 -4.20
C ASN A 51 -13.16 -5.29 -5.27
N ALA A 52 -13.21 -4.46 -6.31
CA ALA A 52 -14.13 -4.65 -7.43
C ALA A 52 -13.84 -5.96 -8.18
N ALA A 53 -12.56 -6.27 -8.43
CA ALA A 53 -12.15 -7.54 -9.03
C ALA A 53 -12.51 -8.75 -8.15
N GLN A 54 -12.30 -8.66 -6.83
CA GLN A 54 -12.72 -9.69 -5.89
C GLN A 54 -14.23 -9.92 -5.93
N LEU A 55 -15.03 -8.85 -5.94
CA LEU A 55 -16.49 -8.97 -6.04
C LEU A 55 -16.90 -9.64 -7.35
N ALA A 56 -16.23 -9.33 -8.46
CA ALA A 56 -16.50 -10.00 -9.74
C ALA A 56 -16.15 -11.51 -9.68
N MET A 57 -15.00 -11.87 -9.09
CA MET A 57 -14.62 -13.27 -8.88
C MET A 57 -15.61 -14.00 -7.96
N ASP A 58 -16.06 -13.34 -6.90
CA ASP A 58 -17.08 -13.86 -5.99
C ASP A 58 -18.38 -14.17 -6.74
N ARG A 59 -18.91 -13.22 -7.53
CA ARG A 59 -20.12 -13.48 -8.33
C ARG A 59 -19.92 -14.60 -9.36
N ALA A 60 -18.73 -14.71 -9.96
CA ALA A 60 -18.42 -15.79 -10.91
C ALA A 60 -18.36 -17.16 -10.23
N ILE A 61 -17.73 -17.27 -9.06
CA ILE A 61 -17.63 -18.53 -8.30
C ILE A 61 -19.00 -18.95 -7.78
N LEU A 62 -19.83 -18.01 -7.32
CA LEU A 62 -21.16 -18.29 -6.81
C LEU A 62 -22.07 -18.95 -7.86
N VAL A 63 -21.94 -18.57 -9.13
CA VAL A 63 -22.69 -19.19 -10.24
C VAL A 63 -22.28 -20.64 -10.50
N LEU A 64 -21.07 -21.04 -10.09
CA LEU A 64 -20.53 -22.39 -10.30
C LEU A 64 -20.79 -23.33 -9.10
N LEU A 65 -21.15 -22.80 -7.94
CA LEU A 65 -21.40 -23.58 -6.73
C LEU A 65 -22.88 -23.97 -6.59
N PRO A 66 -23.18 -25.13 -5.99
CA PRO A 66 -24.55 -25.50 -5.65
C PRO A 66 -25.11 -24.54 -4.58
N GLU A 67 -26.44 -24.44 -4.52
CA GLU A 67 -27.17 -23.61 -3.54
C GLU A 67 -27.15 -24.26 -2.15
N GLU A 68 -25.97 -24.28 -1.55
CA GLU A 68 -25.71 -24.83 -0.23
C GLU A 68 -25.48 -23.71 0.79
N TRP A 69 -25.82 -23.96 2.06
CA TRP A 69 -25.67 -22.98 3.14
C TRP A 69 -24.22 -22.49 3.34
N TRP A 70 -23.23 -23.31 2.95
CA TRP A 70 -21.80 -22.98 3.03
C TRP A 70 -21.27 -22.23 1.79
N ALA A 71 -22.03 -22.22 0.68
CA ALA A 71 -21.58 -21.68 -0.60
C ALA A 71 -21.15 -20.20 -0.52
N PRO A 72 -21.87 -19.29 0.19
CA PRO A 72 -21.42 -17.89 0.32
C PRO A 72 -20.06 -17.75 1.01
N THR A 73 -19.81 -18.56 2.04
CA THR A 73 -18.55 -18.52 2.79
C THR A 73 -17.39 -19.07 1.96
N ALA A 74 -17.61 -20.20 1.27
CA ALA A 74 -16.60 -20.77 0.39
C ALA A 74 -16.27 -19.85 -0.79
N CYS A 75 -17.31 -19.25 -1.39
CA CYS A 75 -17.18 -18.29 -2.48
C CYS A 75 -16.35 -17.07 -2.06
N TRP A 76 -16.72 -16.45 -0.93
CA TRP A 76 -16.00 -15.31 -0.38
C TRP A 76 -14.54 -15.65 -0.05
N THR A 77 -14.30 -16.82 0.55
CA THR A 77 -12.96 -17.25 0.93
C THR A 77 -12.08 -17.48 -0.29
N LEU A 78 -12.61 -18.17 -1.31
CA LEU A 78 -11.88 -18.47 -2.54
C LEU A 78 -11.62 -17.21 -3.36
N SER A 79 -12.63 -16.34 -3.52
CA SER A 79 -12.49 -15.07 -4.22
C SER A 79 -11.47 -14.16 -3.52
N TYR A 80 -11.49 -14.11 -2.17
CA TYR A 80 -10.52 -13.38 -1.38
C TYR A 80 -9.10 -13.91 -1.60
N ALA A 81 -8.89 -15.22 -1.45
CA ALA A 81 -7.58 -15.84 -1.64
C ALA A 81 -7.00 -15.54 -3.03
N LEU A 82 -7.78 -15.74 -4.10
CA LEU A 82 -7.37 -15.43 -5.46
C LEU A 82 -7.06 -13.92 -5.64
N SER A 83 -7.86 -13.06 -5.02
CA SER A 83 -7.65 -11.61 -5.08
C SER A 83 -6.32 -11.17 -4.47
N VAL A 84 -5.73 -11.92 -3.55
CA VAL A 84 -4.43 -11.56 -2.95
C VAL A 84 -3.31 -11.55 -3.99
N ALA A 85 -3.32 -12.50 -4.94
CA ALA A 85 -2.35 -12.50 -6.03
C ALA A 85 -2.54 -11.29 -6.96
N PHE A 86 -3.79 -10.93 -7.25
CA PHE A 86 -4.10 -9.73 -8.04
C PHE A 86 -3.68 -8.45 -7.30
N ARG A 87 -3.95 -8.36 -5.99
CA ARG A 87 -3.50 -7.26 -5.11
C ARG A 87 -1.99 -7.14 -5.10
N HIS A 88 -1.28 -8.27 -5.04
CA HIS A 88 0.18 -8.29 -5.10
C HIS A 88 0.69 -7.61 -6.38
N ALA A 89 0.18 -8.02 -7.55
CA ALA A 89 0.55 -7.45 -8.84
C ALA A 89 0.16 -5.95 -8.94
N SER A 90 -1.06 -5.61 -8.54
CA SER A 90 -1.57 -4.23 -8.55
C SER A 90 -0.71 -3.31 -7.68
N HIS A 91 -0.32 -3.74 -6.48
CA HIS A 91 0.55 -2.94 -5.60
C HIS A 91 1.98 -2.83 -6.10
N ALA A 92 2.50 -3.87 -6.77
CA ALA A 92 3.80 -3.79 -7.42
C ALA A 92 3.82 -2.73 -8.52
N ILE A 93 2.76 -2.65 -9.33
CA ILE A 93 2.64 -1.71 -10.45
C ILE A 93 2.31 -0.29 -9.96
N LEU A 94 1.31 -0.14 -9.09
CA LEU A 94 0.75 1.17 -8.75
C LEU A 94 1.47 1.86 -7.59
N VAL A 95 1.98 1.11 -6.61
CA VAL A 95 2.32 1.66 -5.29
C VAL A 95 3.80 1.52 -4.94
N PHE A 96 4.28 0.29 -4.81
CA PHE A 96 5.55 0.00 -4.16
C PHE A 96 6.71 -0.21 -5.15
N GLY A 97 6.40 -0.66 -6.37
CA GLY A 97 7.38 -1.15 -7.33
C GLY A 97 7.58 -2.67 -7.19
N PRO A 98 8.47 -3.26 -8.01
CA PRO A 98 8.81 -4.68 -7.92
C PRO A 98 9.27 -5.04 -6.50
N HIS A 99 8.87 -6.24 -6.04
CA HIS A 99 9.32 -6.75 -4.75
C HIS A 99 10.77 -7.24 -4.86
N GLY A 100 11.60 -7.01 -3.84
CA GLY A 100 12.99 -7.45 -3.84
C GLY A 100 13.22 -8.94 -3.56
N ASP A 101 12.15 -9.68 -3.23
CA ASP A 101 12.24 -11.10 -2.89
C ASP A 101 11.82 -11.95 -4.10
N PRO A 102 12.20 -13.25 -4.14
CA PRO A 102 11.67 -14.19 -5.11
C PRO A 102 10.12 -14.19 -5.14
N PRO A 103 9.47 -14.42 -6.29
CA PRO A 103 8.02 -14.24 -6.46
C PRO A 103 7.16 -14.97 -5.42
N LEU A 104 7.51 -16.22 -5.10
CA LEU A 104 6.77 -17.01 -4.11
C LEU A 104 6.88 -16.45 -2.68
N ILE A 105 8.05 -15.91 -2.31
CA ILE A 105 8.29 -15.30 -1.00
C ILE A 105 7.58 -13.94 -0.92
N ALA A 106 7.64 -13.15 -1.98
CA ALA A 106 6.93 -11.88 -2.07
C ALA A 106 5.40 -12.07 -1.96
N LEU A 107 4.88 -13.09 -2.64
CA LEU A 107 3.48 -13.47 -2.59
C LEU A 107 3.09 -13.97 -1.20
N SER A 108 3.87 -14.87 -0.57
CA SER A 108 3.57 -15.37 0.77
C SER A 108 3.56 -14.27 1.84
N LYS A 109 4.50 -13.31 1.77
CA LYS A 109 4.48 -12.11 2.62
C LYS A 109 3.23 -11.28 2.43
N THR A 110 2.75 -11.17 1.19
CA THR A 110 1.50 -10.46 0.87
C THR A 110 0.29 -11.17 1.48
N TYR A 111 0.22 -12.50 1.38
CA TYR A 111 -0.81 -13.30 2.06
C TYR A 111 -0.77 -13.13 3.58
N LEU A 112 0.41 -13.18 4.20
CA LEU A 112 0.56 -12.98 5.64
C LEU A 112 0.13 -11.58 6.08
N ALA A 113 0.47 -10.54 5.30
CA ALA A 113 0.03 -9.18 5.58
C ALA A 113 -1.50 -9.09 5.55
N TYR A 114 -2.15 -9.63 4.52
CA TYR A 114 -3.61 -9.61 4.40
C TYR A 114 -4.33 -10.51 5.42
N LEU A 115 -3.75 -11.65 5.78
CA LEU A 115 -4.24 -12.49 6.87
C LEU A 115 -4.18 -11.74 8.21
N SER A 116 -3.08 -11.03 8.47
CA SER A 116 -2.94 -10.19 9.66
C SER A 116 -4.00 -9.08 9.71
N THR A 117 -4.33 -8.49 8.56
CA THR A 117 -5.40 -7.48 8.45
C THR A 117 -6.75 -8.06 8.85
N ILE A 118 -7.14 -9.24 8.35
CA ILE A 118 -8.41 -9.87 8.70
C ILE A 118 -8.49 -10.11 10.20
N LEU A 119 -7.46 -10.72 10.79
CA LEU A 119 -7.47 -11.02 12.21
C LEU A 119 -7.55 -9.74 13.06
N ALA A 120 -6.74 -8.73 12.73
CA ALA A 120 -6.75 -7.45 13.43
C ALA A 120 -8.09 -6.72 13.29
N SER A 121 -8.70 -6.72 12.10
CA SER A 121 -9.97 -6.06 11.84
C SER A 121 -11.14 -6.76 12.53
N THR A 122 -11.13 -8.09 12.61
CA THR A 122 -12.12 -8.84 13.41
C THR A 122 -12.05 -8.45 14.88
N VAL A 123 -10.85 -8.37 15.46
CA VAL A 123 -10.66 -7.95 16.87
C VAL A 123 -11.15 -6.51 17.08
N VAL A 124 -10.80 -5.59 16.17
CA VAL A 124 -11.26 -4.19 16.25
C VAL A 124 -12.78 -4.12 16.13
N ASN A 125 -13.39 -4.83 15.18
CA ASN A 125 -14.84 -4.84 14.99
C ASN A 125 -15.57 -5.37 16.23
N LEU A 126 -15.09 -6.48 16.81
CA LEU A 126 -15.63 -7.02 18.06
C LEU A 126 -15.51 -6.02 19.20
N ALA A 127 -14.36 -5.33 19.33
CA ALA A 127 -14.17 -4.30 20.36
C ALA A 127 -15.11 -3.10 20.18
N LEU A 128 -15.38 -2.68 18.93
CA LEU A 128 -16.29 -1.56 18.64
C LEU A 128 -17.76 -1.92 18.91
N VAL A 129 -18.19 -3.11 18.50
CA VAL A 129 -19.58 -3.55 18.66
C VAL A 129 -19.87 -3.98 20.11
N ALA A 130 -19.07 -4.90 20.65
CA ALA A 130 -19.30 -5.45 21.99
C ALA A 130 -18.78 -4.54 23.10
N GLY A 131 -17.66 -3.85 22.88
CA GLY A 131 -17.01 -3.01 23.90
C GLY A 131 -17.52 -1.57 23.94
N ALA A 132 -17.72 -0.94 22.78
CA ALA A 132 -18.14 0.46 22.68
C ALA A 132 -19.63 0.65 22.34
N SER A 133 -20.36 -0.45 22.09
CA SER A 133 -21.79 -0.42 21.71
C SER A 133 -22.08 0.51 20.53
N LEU A 134 -21.16 0.60 19.56
CA LEU A 134 -21.38 1.39 18.36
C LEU A 134 -22.42 0.73 17.46
N SER A 135 -23.11 1.55 16.65
CA SER A 135 -23.98 1.03 15.60
C SER A 135 -23.18 0.18 14.62
N HIS A 136 -23.83 -0.85 14.06
CA HIS A 136 -23.21 -1.77 13.11
C HIS A 136 -22.55 -1.04 11.94
N GLU A 137 -23.25 -0.07 11.34
CA GLU A 137 -22.76 0.74 10.22
C GLU A 137 -21.48 1.52 10.57
N LEU A 138 -21.45 2.15 11.74
CA LEU A 138 -20.29 2.93 12.17
C LEU A 138 -19.10 2.01 12.47
N ALA A 139 -19.34 0.87 13.12
CA ALA A 139 -18.32 -0.14 13.38
C ALA A 139 -17.72 -0.70 12.08
N LEU A 140 -18.55 -0.92 11.05
CA LEU A 140 -18.09 -1.34 9.72
C LEU A 140 -17.19 -0.29 9.06
N ILE A 141 -17.60 0.98 9.03
CA ILE A 141 -16.81 2.06 8.42
C ILE A 141 -15.45 2.21 9.13
N LEU A 142 -15.43 2.16 10.46
CA LEU A 142 -14.21 2.26 11.25
C LEU A 142 -13.30 1.05 11.03
N THR A 143 -13.85 -0.15 11.02
CA THR A 143 -13.12 -1.40 10.78
C THR A 143 -12.55 -1.44 9.36
N ALA A 144 -13.32 -1.01 8.36
CA ALA A 144 -12.85 -0.91 6.97
C ALA A 144 -11.69 0.09 6.85
N SER A 145 -11.84 1.28 7.45
CA SER A 145 -10.80 2.32 7.48
C SER A 145 -9.52 1.82 8.16
N PHE A 146 -9.67 1.13 9.30
CA PHE A 146 -8.59 0.47 10.00
C PHE A 146 -7.90 -0.59 9.13
N SER A 147 -8.67 -1.42 8.43
CA SER A 147 -8.15 -2.50 7.58
C SER A 147 -7.29 -1.96 6.43
N VAL A 148 -7.70 -0.84 5.82
CA VAL A 148 -6.91 -0.15 4.79
C VAL A 148 -5.60 0.37 5.37
N GLY A 149 -5.64 1.06 6.51
CA GLY A 149 -4.45 1.58 7.18
C GLY A 149 -3.48 0.49 7.63
N TRP A 150 -4.00 -0.56 8.27
CA TRP A 150 -3.21 -1.70 8.73
C TRP A 150 -2.55 -2.44 7.56
N SER A 151 -3.30 -2.71 6.49
CA SER A 151 -2.75 -3.37 5.29
C SER A 151 -1.63 -2.54 4.66
N TYR A 152 -1.82 -1.21 4.58
CA TYR A 152 -0.79 -0.32 4.06
C TYR A 152 0.50 -0.40 4.88
N LEU A 153 0.41 -0.40 6.21
CA LEU A 153 1.57 -0.49 7.09
C LEU A 153 2.24 -1.85 7.04
N ALA A 154 1.46 -2.93 7.13
CA ALA A 154 1.96 -4.30 7.07
C ALA A 154 2.71 -4.54 5.76
N LEU A 155 2.13 -4.13 4.63
CA LEU A 155 2.78 -4.23 3.33
C LEU A 155 3.98 -3.30 3.23
N SER A 156 3.90 -2.03 3.66
CA SER A 156 5.05 -1.13 3.60
C SER A 156 6.26 -1.65 4.38
N TYR A 157 6.03 -2.38 5.48
CA TYR A 157 7.08 -3.02 6.25
C TYR A 157 7.61 -4.31 5.60
N SER A 158 6.73 -5.13 5.02
CA SER A 158 7.13 -6.39 4.37
C SER A 158 7.77 -6.18 3.00
N TRP A 159 7.40 -5.10 2.30
CA TRP A 159 7.84 -4.75 0.96
C TRP A 159 9.25 -4.16 0.98
N ARG A 160 10.23 -5.03 1.21
CA ARG A 160 11.65 -4.66 1.12
C ARG A 160 11.96 -4.27 -0.31
N ARG A 161 12.37 -3.02 -0.50
CA ARG A 161 13.13 -2.63 -1.70
C ARG A 161 14.49 -3.29 -1.59
N THR A 162 14.90 -4.00 -2.63
CA THR A 162 16.29 -4.42 -2.80
C THR A 162 17.13 -3.14 -2.80
N LYS A 163 17.77 -2.84 -1.66
CA LYS A 163 18.71 -1.71 -1.58
C LYS A 163 19.95 -1.97 -2.41
N ASP A 164 20.21 -3.24 -2.72
CA ASP A 164 21.50 -3.70 -3.20
C ASP A 164 21.35 -4.64 -4.40
N SER A 165 20.70 -4.16 -5.47
CA SER A 165 21.31 -4.46 -6.76
C SER A 165 22.18 -3.25 -7.07
N PRO A 166 23.48 -3.25 -6.71
CA PRO A 166 24.37 -2.23 -7.24
C PRO A 166 24.11 -2.20 -8.73
N SER A 167 23.75 -1.02 -9.22
CA SER A 167 23.63 -0.72 -10.63
C SER A 167 24.94 -1.08 -11.32
N SER A 168 25.11 -2.37 -11.63
CA SER A 168 25.95 -2.88 -12.70
C SER A 168 25.28 -2.67 -14.06
N TRP A 169 24.13 -1.97 -14.08
CA TRP A 169 23.94 -0.87 -15.02
C TRP A 169 25.06 0.15 -14.79
N ARG A 170 26.30 -0.26 -15.09
CA ARG A 170 27.22 0.59 -15.81
C ARG A 170 26.32 1.25 -16.83
N SER A 171 26.07 2.53 -16.61
CA SER A 171 25.86 3.44 -17.71
C SER A 171 26.89 2.99 -18.73
N CYS A 172 26.44 2.30 -19.78
CA CYS A 172 27.16 2.28 -21.03
C CYS A 172 27.11 3.75 -21.44
N CYS A 173 27.96 4.55 -20.82
CA CYS A 173 28.47 5.74 -21.44
C CYS A 173 29.12 5.17 -22.70
N VAL A 174 28.37 5.17 -23.79
CA VAL A 174 28.95 5.21 -25.11
C VAL A 174 29.70 6.54 -25.12
N VAL A 175 30.95 6.48 -24.69
CA VAL A 175 31.87 7.58 -24.84
C VAL A 175 32.30 7.49 -26.28
N ASP A 176 31.73 8.35 -27.12
CA ASP A 176 32.34 8.66 -28.41
C ASP A 176 33.71 9.27 -28.11
N SER A 177 34.73 8.43 -28.16
CA SER A 177 36.13 8.79 -28.02
C SER A 177 36.57 9.51 -29.29
N VAL A 178 36.44 10.84 -29.32
CA VAL A 178 37.08 11.63 -30.39
C VAL A 178 38.34 12.34 -29.91
N HIS A 179 38.50 12.69 -28.61
CA HIS A 179 39.71 13.41 -28.16
C HIS A 179 40.15 12.94 -26.77
N GLY A 180 41.31 12.29 -26.70
CA GLY A 180 41.86 11.67 -25.51
C GLY A 180 42.07 12.61 -24.32
N GLN A 181 41.16 12.56 -23.34
CA GLN A 181 41.41 13.05 -21.98
C GLN A 181 41.06 11.99 -20.94
N ARG A 182 41.92 11.87 -19.92
CA ARG A 182 41.76 10.99 -18.75
C ARG A 182 40.71 11.57 -17.82
N TRP A 183 39.86 10.70 -17.28
CA TRP A 183 38.83 11.06 -16.32
C TRP A 183 39.04 10.33 -14.99
N TYR A 184 38.86 11.06 -13.89
CA TYR A 184 38.80 10.53 -12.53
C TYR A 184 37.33 10.32 -12.15
N CYS A 185 36.99 9.12 -11.67
CA CYS A 185 35.67 8.87 -11.09
C CYS A 185 35.52 9.63 -9.78
N ALA A 186 34.65 10.63 -9.74
CA ALA A 186 34.25 11.29 -8.51
C ALA A 186 33.46 10.29 -7.64
N HIS A 187 34.10 9.86 -6.55
CA HIS A 187 33.53 8.95 -5.57
C HIS A 187 32.57 9.76 -4.67
N SER A 188 31.28 9.78 -5.00
CA SER A 188 30.27 10.45 -4.17
C SER A 188 30.14 9.74 -2.82
N SER A 189 30.58 10.41 -1.76
CA SER A 189 30.41 9.99 -0.37
C SER A 189 28.91 9.94 -0.03
N LEU A 190 28.42 8.72 0.24
CA LEU A 190 27.07 8.45 0.72
C LEU A 190 26.85 9.08 2.10
N VAL A 191 26.02 10.12 2.16
CA VAL A 191 25.41 10.61 3.40
C VAL A 191 24.31 9.62 3.78
N LEU A 192 24.58 8.80 4.80
CA LEU A 192 23.61 7.91 5.44
C LEU A 192 22.66 8.75 6.30
N GLU A 193 21.64 9.33 5.67
CA GLU A 193 20.50 9.89 6.40
C GLU A 193 19.70 8.73 7.01
N THR A 194 19.88 8.58 8.32
CA THR A 194 19.23 7.57 9.14
C THR A 194 17.80 8.04 9.41
N GLU A 195 16.88 7.70 8.50
CA GLU A 195 15.44 7.82 8.75
C GLU A 195 15.05 6.93 9.94
N ARG A 196 15.07 7.50 11.15
CA ARG A 196 14.38 6.92 12.31
C ARG A 196 12.90 6.96 12.00
N GLY A 197 12.34 5.78 11.73
CA GLY A 197 10.91 5.58 11.53
C GLY A 197 10.10 6.13 12.71
N SER A 198 9.65 7.37 12.57
CA SER A 198 8.54 7.91 13.35
C SER A 198 7.34 7.02 13.05
N LEU A 199 6.80 6.36 14.08
CA LEU A 199 5.48 5.78 14.00
C LEU A 199 4.53 6.84 13.40
N PRO A 200 3.76 6.51 12.35
CA PRO A 200 2.88 7.48 11.71
C PRO A 200 1.92 8.01 12.76
N ARG A 201 1.79 9.34 12.86
CA ARG A 201 0.96 10.04 13.86
C ARG A 201 -0.47 9.47 13.94
N CYS A 202 -0.98 8.88 12.87
CA CYS A 202 -2.27 8.19 12.83
C CYS A 202 -2.34 6.95 13.74
N ALA A 203 -1.26 6.17 13.88
CA ALA A 203 -1.20 5.03 14.79
C ALA A 203 -1.23 5.49 16.26
N LEU A 204 -0.55 6.60 16.58
CA LEU A 204 -0.62 7.23 17.90
C LEU A 204 -2.02 7.79 18.18
N LEU A 205 -2.70 8.33 17.17
CA LEU A 205 -4.06 8.84 17.29
C LEU A 205 -5.05 7.71 17.57
N LEU A 206 -4.91 6.57 16.89
CA LEU A 206 -5.71 5.38 17.15
C LEU A 206 -5.50 4.84 18.58
N ILE A 207 -4.24 4.75 19.03
CA ILE A 207 -3.90 4.34 20.41
C ILE A 207 -4.47 5.33 21.44
N SER A 208 -4.41 6.63 21.15
CA SER A 208 -4.96 7.68 22.03
C SER A 208 -6.48 7.61 22.12
N LEU A 209 -7.16 7.37 20.99
CA LEU A 209 -8.62 7.17 20.96
C LEU A 209 -9.03 5.90 21.72
N LEU A 210 -8.28 4.81 21.57
CA LEU A 210 -8.51 3.57 22.33
C LEU A 210 -8.31 3.78 23.84
N ARG A 211 -7.32 4.58 24.25
CA ARG A 211 -7.12 4.94 25.67
C ARG A 211 -8.22 5.85 26.21
N ALA A 212 -8.66 6.85 25.44
CA ALA A 212 -9.74 7.74 25.82
C ALA A 212 -11.07 6.99 26.02
N GLN A 213 -11.36 6.01 25.15
CA GLN A 213 -12.56 5.17 25.22
C GLN A 213 -12.58 4.27 26.47
N LYS A 214 -11.44 3.70 26.87
CA LYS A 214 -11.33 2.94 28.14
C LYS A 214 -11.75 3.77 29.36
N SER A 215 -11.44 5.07 29.35
CA SER A 215 -11.78 5.96 30.47
C SER A 215 -13.29 6.19 30.57
N GLN A 216 -14.00 6.33 29.43
CA GLN A 216 -15.45 6.53 29.45
C GLN A 216 -16.24 5.26 29.78
N ALA A 217 -15.77 4.09 29.33
CA ALA A 217 -16.40 2.82 29.68
C ALA A 217 -16.37 2.55 31.20
N TYR A 218 -15.27 2.92 31.87
CA TYR A 218 -15.12 2.76 33.32
C TYR A 218 -16.08 3.65 34.13
N VAL A 219 -16.32 4.88 33.66
CA VAL A 219 -17.27 5.80 34.31
C VAL A 219 -18.71 5.29 34.17
N ARG A 220 -19.05 4.63 33.06
CA ARG A 220 -20.40 4.13 32.80
C ARG A 220 -20.76 2.90 33.63
N THR A 221 -19.79 2.05 33.98
CA THR A 221 -20.02 0.88 34.85
C THR A 221 -20.24 1.25 36.32
N MET A 222 -19.70 2.38 36.81
CA MET A 222 -19.92 2.82 38.20
C MET A 222 -21.30 3.45 38.45
N ASN A 223 -22.05 3.79 37.41
CA ASN A 223 -23.33 4.48 37.54
C ASN A 223 -24.55 3.58 37.31
N LYS A 224 -24.38 2.25 37.40
CA LYS A 224 -25.53 1.34 37.43
C LYS A 224 -26.07 1.28 38.86
N PRO A 225 -27.32 1.72 39.10
CA PRO A 225 -27.93 1.55 40.42
C PRO A 225 -28.00 0.06 40.75
N LEU A 226 -27.53 -0.30 41.94
CA LEU A 226 -27.75 -1.63 42.52
C LEU A 226 -29.25 -1.77 42.77
N LEU A 227 -29.91 -2.55 41.92
CA LEU A 227 -31.28 -3.01 42.09
C LEU A 227 -31.23 -4.45 42.62
#